data_AF-A0A524KFR7-F1
#
_entry.id   AF-A0A524KFR7-F1
#
_cell.length_a   1.000
_cell.length_b   1.000
_cell.length_c   1.000
_cell.angle_alpha   90.00
_cell.angle_beta   90.00
_cell.angle_gamma   90.00
#
_symmetry.space_group_name_H-M   'P 1'
#
loop_
_entity.id
_entity.type
_entity.pdbx_description
1 polymer ?
#
loop_
_entity_poly.entity_id
_entity_poly.type
_entity_poly.pdbx_seq_one_letter_code
_entity_poly.pdbx_strand_id
1 'polypeptide(L)'
;MEHTSSRAWLFAVMAVIGAVVFAYATGVLMGPFAPLLGDRLPELTCLQIAFSAERAADVLGAFSPEQHVAIAGLLVPGDMVFAWGYGLLLTGLLGLLTLRLPAGWQPIGRVLMWTPLLASVLDCIEDLFLYQIVVGFPGGEPGLAPLLAGIAATLKYLNLSVLAPGYGVAGSIRGLGHDRRFGALLIYALVLVNALAFVAKPLQQIPPCF
;
A
#
# COMPACT_ATOMS: atom_id res chain seq x y z
N MET A 1 24.34 -21.64 -10.86
CA MET A 1 23.65 -20.64 -11.70
C MET A 1 22.15 -20.88 -11.79
N GLU A 2 21.67 -22.14 -11.81
CA GLU A 2 20.23 -22.46 -11.93
C GLU A 2 19.34 -21.87 -10.82
N HIS A 3 19.79 -21.89 -9.55
CA HIS A 3 19.02 -21.35 -8.42
C HIS A 3 18.75 -19.83 -8.52
N THR A 4 19.61 -19.08 -9.20
CA THR A 4 19.43 -17.62 -9.36
C THR A 4 18.37 -17.31 -10.42
N SER A 5 18.29 -18.12 -11.48
CA SER A 5 17.28 -17.99 -12.53
C SER A 5 15.86 -18.26 -12.00
N SER A 6 15.69 -19.34 -11.23
CA SER A 6 14.39 -19.69 -10.63
C SER A 6 13.85 -18.61 -9.69
N ARG A 7 14.71 -18.02 -8.85
CA ARG A 7 14.31 -16.94 -7.94
C ARG A 7 13.94 -15.64 -8.68
N ALA A 8 14.68 -15.31 -9.74
CA ALA A 8 14.37 -14.13 -10.54
C ALA A 8 12.99 -14.27 -11.21
N TRP A 9 12.66 -15.46 -11.72
CA TRP A 9 11.34 -15.74 -12.30
C TRP A 9 10.22 -15.57 -11.29
N LEU A 10 10.36 -16.10 -10.06
CA LEU A 10 9.36 -15.93 -9.01
C LEU A 10 9.01 -14.46 -8.79
N PHE A 11 10.02 -13.61 -8.57
CA PHE A 11 9.78 -12.19 -8.30
C PHE A 11 9.27 -11.41 -9.52
N ALA A 12 9.68 -11.79 -10.73
CA ALA A 12 9.13 -11.21 -11.95
C ALA A 12 7.63 -11.55 -12.11
N VAL A 13 7.26 -12.81 -11.88
CA VAL A 13 5.86 -13.26 -11.92
C VAL A 13 5.03 -12.54 -10.85
N MET A 14 5.56 -12.42 -9.62
CA MET A 14 4.89 -11.63 -8.57
C MET A 14 4.67 -10.18 -9.00
N ALA A 15 5.68 -9.54 -9.61
CA ALA A 15 5.56 -8.16 -10.07
C ALA A 15 4.46 -8.00 -11.14
N VAL A 16 4.43 -8.91 -12.12
CA VAL A 16 3.44 -8.90 -13.20
C VAL A 16 2.03 -9.17 -12.68
N ILE A 17 1.86 -10.19 -11.83
CA ILE A 17 0.56 -10.49 -11.21
C ILE A 17 0.09 -9.29 -10.38
N GLY A 18 0.98 -8.69 -9.58
CA GLY A 18 0.67 -7.51 -8.78
C GLY A 18 0.18 -6.35 -9.66
N ALA A 19 0.85 -6.07 -10.78
CA ALA A 19 0.41 -5.04 -11.71
C ALA A 19 -0.98 -5.32 -12.31
N VAL A 20 -1.28 -6.58 -12.66
CA VAL A 20 -2.60 -6.97 -13.18
C VAL A 20 -3.68 -6.81 -12.11
N VAL A 21 -3.43 -7.30 -10.89
CA VAL A 21 -4.36 -7.18 -9.76
C VAL A 21 -4.60 -5.71 -9.41
N PHE A 22 -3.55 -4.88 -9.41
CA PHE A 22 -3.65 -3.44 -9.18
C PHE A 22 -4.52 -2.75 -10.24
N ALA A 23 -4.31 -3.07 -11.52
CA ALA A 23 -5.11 -2.52 -12.62
C ALA A 23 -6.58 -2.95 -12.53
N TYR A 24 -6.83 -4.19 -12.13
CA TYR A 24 -8.18 -4.69 -11.90
C TYR A 24 -8.87 -3.99 -10.72
N ALA A 25 -8.18 -3.86 -9.57
CA ALA A 25 -8.74 -3.18 -8.40
C ALA A 25 -9.11 -1.74 -8.72
N THR A 26 -8.20 -0.98 -9.31
CA THR A 26 -8.40 0.44 -9.64
C THR A 26 -9.44 0.64 -10.75
N GLY A 27 -9.36 -0.12 -11.84
CA GLY A 27 -10.21 0.05 -13.01
C GLY A 27 -11.62 -0.54 -12.89
N VAL A 28 -11.77 -1.63 -12.13
CA VAL A 28 -13.04 -2.37 -12.06
C VAL A 28 -13.71 -2.24 -10.70
N LEU A 29 -12.98 -2.48 -9.60
CA LEU A 29 -13.60 -2.52 -8.27
C LEU A 29 -13.81 -1.12 -7.69
N MET A 30 -12.81 -0.27 -7.79
CA MET A 30 -12.85 1.09 -7.22
C MET A 30 -13.44 2.12 -8.18
N GLY A 31 -13.35 1.87 -9.49
CA GLY A 31 -13.81 2.77 -10.55
C GLY A 31 -15.26 3.28 -10.40
N PRO A 32 -16.25 2.44 -10.03
CA PRO A 32 -17.62 2.89 -9.82
C PRO A 32 -17.81 3.83 -8.61
N PHE A 33 -16.96 3.71 -7.59
CA PHE A 33 -17.15 4.39 -6.30
C PHE A 33 -16.29 5.65 -6.15
N ALA A 34 -15.08 5.65 -6.70
CA ALA A 34 -14.17 6.79 -6.59
C ALA A 34 -14.77 8.13 -7.11
N PRO A 35 -15.54 8.16 -8.21
CA PRO A 35 -16.18 9.40 -8.69
C PRO A 35 -17.21 9.99 -7.73
N LEU A 36 -17.83 9.17 -6.86
CA LEU A 36 -18.83 9.63 -5.89
C LEU A 36 -18.21 10.41 -4.73
N LEU A 37 -16.91 10.22 -4.48
CA LEU A 37 -16.13 10.99 -3.52
C LEU A 37 -15.39 12.16 -4.17
N GLY A 38 -14.99 12.02 -5.44
CA GLY A 38 -14.31 13.07 -6.19
C GLY A 38 -13.10 13.61 -5.43
N ASP A 39 -13.06 14.93 -5.25
CA ASP A 39 -11.96 15.63 -4.57
C ASP A 39 -11.85 15.30 -3.07
N ARG A 40 -12.86 14.64 -2.48
CA ARG A 40 -12.89 14.23 -1.07
C ARG A 40 -12.26 12.86 -0.82
N LEU A 41 -11.88 12.12 -1.87
CA LEU A 41 -11.21 10.82 -1.72
C LEU A 41 -9.98 10.86 -0.76
N PRO A 42 -9.14 11.91 -0.75
CA PRO A 42 -8.04 12.03 0.22
C PRO A 42 -8.48 12.09 1.69
N GLU A 43 -9.70 12.56 1.98
CA GLU A 43 -10.21 12.67 3.36
C GLU A 43 -10.42 11.28 4.00
N LEU A 44 -10.47 10.20 3.20
CA LEU A 44 -10.52 8.84 3.73
C LEU A 44 -9.28 8.51 4.57
N THR A 45 -8.12 9.10 4.26
CA THR A 45 -6.92 8.98 5.11
C THR A 45 -7.17 9.50 6.53
N CYS A 46 -8.03 10.51 6.70
CA CYS A 46 -8.38 11.02 8.02
C CYS A 46 -9.19 10.01 8.84
N LEU A 47 -9.98 9.16 8.17
CA LEU A 47 -10.66 8.05 8.82
C LEU A 47 -9.66 6.98 9.27
N GLN A 48 -8.63 6.71 8.47
CA GLN A 48 -7.56 5.75 8.79
C GLN A 48 -6.79 6.16 10.05
N ILE A 49 -6.57 7.46 10.26
CA ILE A 49 -5.82 8.00 11.40
C ILE A 49 -6.71 8.60 12.49
N ALA A 50 -8.00 8.22 12.55
CA ALA A 50 -8.93 8.76 13.53
C ALA A 50 -8.62 8.30 14.97
N PHE A 51 -8.19 7.04 15.15
CA PHE A 51 -7.89 6.36 16.44
C PHE A 51 -9.00 6.33 17.51
N SER A 52 -10.06 7.14 17.39
CA SER A 52 -11.18 7.20 18.33
C SER A 52 -12.53 7.15 17.60
N ALA A 53 -13.56 6.69 18.32
CA ALA A 53 -14.93 6.66 17.83
C ALA A 53 -15.46 8.07 17.50
N GLU A 54 -15.18 9.04 18.37
CA GLU A 54 -15.57 10.45 18.20
C GLU A 54 -14.96 11.03 16.93
N ARG A 55 -13.65 10.87 16.73
CA ARG A 55 -12.98 11.39 15.53
C ARG A 55 -13.47 10.71 14.26
N ALA A 56 -13.71 9.40 14.30
CA ALA A 56 -14.26 8.68 13.16
C ALA A 56 -15.69 9.15 12.82
N ALA A 57 -16.51 9.43 13.83
CA ALA A 57 -17.85 9.98 13.66
C ALA A 57 -17.82 11.40 13.08
N ASP A 58 -16.90 12.26 13.51
CA ASP A 58 -16.72 13.60 12.95
C ASP A 58 -16.37 13.54 11.45
N VAL A 59 -15.44 12.65 11.09
CA VAL A 59 -15.03 12.46 9.69
C VAL A 59 -16.21 11.93 8.87
N LEU A 60 -16.88 10.88 9.32
CA LEU A 60 -18.01 10.28 8.59
C LEU A 60 -19.24 11.18 8.53
N GLY A 61 -19.48 11.99 9.55
CA GLY A 61 -20.60 12.93 9.61
C GLY A 61 -20.57 13.99 8.51
N ALA A 62 -19.39 14.23 7.91
CA ALA A 62 -19.25 15.14 6.77
C ALA A 62 -19.66 14.50 5.42
N PHE A 63 -19.88 13.19 5.34
CA PHE A 63 -20.24 12.49 4.10
C PHE A 63 -21.74 12.21 4.02
N SER A 64 -22.27 12.21 2.79
CA SER A 64 -23.67 11.84 2.55
C SER A 64 -23.88 10.32 2.68
N PRO A 65 -25.12 9.85 2.87
CA PRO A 65 -25.41 8.40 2.90
C PRO A 65 -24.95 7.65 1.65
N GLU A 66 -25.07 8.27 0.46
CA GLU A 66 -24.57 7.69 -0.80
C GLU A 66 -23.04 7.55 -0.78
N GLN A 67 -22.34 8.54 -0.22
CA GLN A 67 -20.90 8.51 -0.06
C GLN A 67 -20.47 7.44 0.95
N HIS A 68 -21.24 7.17 2.00
CA HIS A 68 -20.95 6.04 2.91
C HIS A 68 -20.99 4.70 2.18
N VAL A 69 -21.97 4.49 1.30
CA VAL A 69 -22.02 3.28 0.45
C VAL A 69 -20.81 3.19 -0.47
N ALA A 70 -20.41 4.33 -1.06
CA ALA A 70 -19.22 4.39 -1.90
C ALA A 70 -17.94 4.08 -1.12
N ILE A 71 -17.78 4.62 0.09
CA ILE A 71 -16.64 4.34 0.97
C ILE A 71 -16.60 2.85 1.33
N ALA A 72 -17.74 2.26 1.71
CA ALA A 72 -17.82 0.83 2.00
C ALA A 72 -17.36 -0.03 0.82
N GLY A 73 -17.81 0.29 -0.40
CA GLY A 73 -17.40 -0.41 -1.63
C GLY A 73 -15.93 -0.18 -2.01
N LEU A 74 -15.40 1.00 -1.73
CA LEU A 74 -13.98 1.30 -1.88
C LEU A 74 -13.12 0.49 -0.92
N LEU A 75 -13.53 0.34 0.34
CA LEU A 75 -12.77 -0.47 1.32
C LEU A 75 -12.86 -1.96 0.98
N VAL A 76 -14.08 -2.48 0.85
CA VAL A 76 -14.35 -3.91 0.60
C VAL A 76 -15.28 -4.08 -0.61
N PRO A 77 -14.84 -4.76 -1.68
CA PRO A 77 -13.55 -5.44 -1.86
C PRO A 77 -12.43 -4.54 -2.43
N GLY A 78 -12.69 -3.25 -2.71
CA GLY A 78 -11.81 -2.40 -3.52
C GLY A 78 -10.36 -2.33 -3.01
N ASP A 79 -10.15 -1.74 -1.84
CA ASP A 79 -8.85 -1.40 -1.27
C ASP A 79 -8.12 -2.68 -0.82
N MET A 80 -8.87 -3.69 -0.35
CA MET A 80 -8.30 -5.01 -0.07
C MET A 80 -7.61 -5.64 -1.30
N VAL A 81 -8.25 -5.62 -2.46
CA VAL A 81 -7.66 -6.19 -3.69
C VAL A 81 -6.56 -5.28 -4.23
N PHE A 82 -6.74 -3.95 -4.10
CA PHE A 82 -5.71 -2.96 -4.42
C PHE A 82 -4.43 -3.21 -3.61
N ALA A 83 -4.58 -3.54 -2.32
CA ALA A 83 -3.50 -3.81 -1.39
C ALA A 83 -2.62 -4.97 -1.85
N TRP A 84 -3.25 -6.10 -2.20
CA TRP A 84 -2.55 -7.23 -2.78
C TRP A 84 -1.87 -6.91 -4.11
N GLY A 85 -2.50 -6.07 -4.94
CA GLY A 85 -1.94 -5.61 -6.19
C GLY A 85 -0.61 -4.89 -5.98
N TYR A 86 -0.59 -3.83 -5.17
CA TYR A 86 0.66 -3.10 -4.90
C TYR A 86 1.65 -3.96 -4.10
N GLY A 87 1.19 -4.79 -3.16
CA GLY A 87 2.04 -5.62 -2.32
C GLY A 87 2.88 -6.61 -3.13
N LEU A 88 2.22 -7.35 -4.02
CA LEU A 88 2.87 -8.30 -4.93
C LEU A 88 3.81 -7.57 -5.90
N LEU A 89 3.37 -6.43 -6.43
CA LEU A 89 4.18 -5.61 -7.35
C LEU A 89 5.49 -5.20 -6.69
N LEU A 90 5.41 -4.54 -5.54
CA LEU A 90 6.57 -3.99 -4.85
C LEU A 90 7.47 -5.08 -4.28
N THR A 91 6.92 -6.16 -3.72
CA THR A 91 7.75 -7.30 -3.28
C THR A 91 8.47 -7.94 -4.46
N GLY A 92 7.82 -8.09 -5.61
CA GLY A 92 8.47 -8.55 -6.83
C GLY A 92 9.64 -7.64 -7.26
N LEU A 93 9.41 -6.33 -7.30
CA LEU A 93 10.45 -5.36 -7.65
C LEU A 93 11.61 -5.34 -6.64
N LEU A 94 11.33 -5.34 -5.34
CA LEU A 94 12.35 -5.37 -4.29
C LEU A 94 13.11 -6.70 -4.26
N GLY A 95 12.46 -7.83 -4.56
CA GLY A 95 13.14 -9.12 -4.72
C GLY A 95 14.10 -9.12 -5.90
N LEU A 96 13.66 -8.58 -7.05
CA LEU A 96 14.51 -8.42 -8.23
C LEU A 96 15.70 -7.46 -7.98
N LEU A 97 15.48 -6.37 -7.24
CA LEU A 97 16.54 -5.48 -6.77
C LEU A 97 17.52 -6.25 -5.88
N THR A 98 17.01 -6.94 -4.85
CA THR A 98 17.80 -7.70 -3.88
C THR A 98 18.75 -8.66 -4.60
N LEU A 99 18.28 -9.43 -5.57
CA LEU A 99 19.10 -10.39 -6.33
C LEU A 99 20.27 -9.75 -7.10
N ARG A 100 20.23 -8.43 -7.35
CA ARG A 100 21.28 -7.67 -8.08
C ARG A 100 22.27 -6.98 -7.16
N LEU A 101 22.00 -6.92 -5.86
CA LEU A 101 22.86 -6.24 -4.91
C LEU A 101 24.07 -7.11 -4.50
N PRO A 102 25.19 -6.49 -4.12
CA PRO A 102 26.35 -7.20 -3.57
C PRO A 102 26.00 -8.06 -2.35
N ALA A 103 26.80 -9.09 -2.08
CA ALA A 103 26.53 -10.07 -1.01
C ALA A 103 26.22 -9.46 0.37
N GLY A 104 26.88 -8.37 0.75
CA GLY A 104 26.63 -7.69 2.03
C GLY A 104 25.22 -7.11 2.19
N TRP A 105 24.50 -6.87 1.10
CA TRP A 105 23.12 -6.36 1.12
C TRP A 105 22.06 -7.45 1.10
N GLN A 106 22.45 -8.69 0.77
CA GLN A 106 21.52 -9.81 0.62
C GLN A 106 20.77 -10.15 1.93
N PRO A 107 21.41 -10.18 3.12
CA PRO A 107 20.70 -10.50 4.36
C PRO A 107 19.59 -9.49 4.67
N ILE A 108 19.88 -8.19 4.50
CA ILE A 108 18.93 -7.10 4.72
C ILE A 108 17.80 -7.19 3.69
N GLY A 109 18.14 -7.38 2.41
CA GLY A 109 17.15 -7.48 1.34
C GLY A 109 16.20 -8.66 1.49
N ARG A 110 16.66 -9.81 1.98
CA ARG A 110 15.80 -10.97 2.25
C ARG A 110 14.69 -10.70 3.25
N VAL A 111 14.87 -9.73 4.15
CA VAL A 111 13.84 -9.31 5.10
C VAL A 111 13.01 -8.19 4.49
N LEU A 112 13.66 -7.12 4.02
CA LEU A 112 12.98 -5.90 3.60
C LEU A 112 12.20 -6.05 2.29
N MET A 113 12.49 -7.04 1.43
CA MET A 113 11.68 -7.28 0.23
C MET A 113 10.24 -7.73 0.53
N TRP A 114 9.98 -8.24 1.73
CA TRP A 114 8.65 -8.72 2.15
C TRP A 114 7.79 -7.66 2.84
N THR A 115 8.36 -6.50 3.19
CA THR A 115 7.60 -5.45 3.88
C THR A 115 6.37 -4.96 3.11
N PRO A 116 6.35 -4.88 1.76
CA PRO A 116 5.13 -4.49 1.04
C PRO A 116 3.97 -5.49 1.21
N LEU A 117 4.27 -6.81 1.25
CA LEU A 117 3.24 -7.82 1.51
C LEU A 117 2.74 -7.78 2.95
N LEU A 118 3.62 -7.54 3.92
CA LEU A 118 3.19 -7.29 5.29
C LEU A 118 2.28 -6.05 5.37
N ALA A 119 2.63 -4.97 4.66
CA ALA A 119 1.78 -3.79 4.56
C ALA A 119 0.41 -4.11 3.94
N SER A 120 0.32 -5.02 2.97
CA SER A 120 -0.95 -5.43 2.35
C SER A 120 -1.86 -6.18 3.31
N VAL A 121 -1.28 -7.04 4.16
CA VAL A 121 -2.04 -7.73 5.22
C VAL A 121 -2.58 -6.72 6.23
N LEU A 122 -1.76 -5.75 6.62
CA LEU A 122 -2.17 -4.69 7.54
C LEU A 122 -3.26 -3.80 6.91
N ASP A 123 -3.17 -3.52 5.61
CA ASP A 123 -4.19 -2.79 4.85
C ASP A 123 -5.53 -3.54 4.87
N CYS A 124 -5.52 -4.84 4.58
CA CYS A 124 -6.74 -5.65 4.65
C CYS A 124 -7.36 -5.66 6.06
N ILE A 125 -6.54 -5.67 7.12
CA ILE A 125 -7.02 -5.62 8.50
C ILE A 125 -7.65 -4.26 8.79
N GLU A 126 -6.98 -3.18 8.40
CA GLU A 126 -7.49 -1.83 8.49
C GLU A 126 -8.83 -1.69 7.76
N ASP A 127 -8.91 -2.10 6.50
CA ASP A 127 -10.09 -1.99 5.65
C ASP A 127 -11.30 -2.69 6.26
N LEU A 128 -11.10 -3.84 6.90
CA LEU A 128 -12.18 -4.55 7.60
C LEU A 128 -12.71 -3.73 8.78
N PHE A 129 -11.83 -3.11 9.57
CA PHE A 129 -12.26 -2.26 10.68
C PHE A 129 -12.91 -0.96 10.20
N LEU A 130 -12.37 -0.34 9.15
CA LEU A 130 -12.96 0.85 8.53
C LEU A 130 -14.33 0.55 7.93
N TYR A 131 -14.47 -0.59 7.26
CA TYR A 131 -15.74 -1.04 6.70
C TYR A 131 -16.80 -1.22 7.80
N GLN A 132 -16.41 -1.83 8.93
CA GLN A 132 -17.30 -1.97 10.09
C GLN A 132 -17.77 -0.62 10.63
N ILE A 133 -16.86 0.36 10.73
CA ILE A 133 -17.19 1.72 11.19
C ILE A 133 -18.16 2.40 10.23
N VAL A 134 -17.90 2.33 8.92
CA VAL A 134 -18.72 2.97 7.87
C VAL A 134 -20.11 2.37 7.80
N VAL A 135 -20.23 1.03 7.74
CA VAL A 135 -21.53 0.35 7.62
C VAL A 135 -22.36 0.45 8.90
N GLY A 136 -21.70 0.58 10.06
CA GLY A 136 -22.38 0.77 11.35
C GLY A 136 -22.87 2.21 11.58
N PHE A 137 -22.40 3.21 10.83
CA PHE A 137 -22.73 4.61 11.10
C PHE A 137 -24.18 4.98 10.70
N PRO A 138 -24.88 5.88 11.43
CA PRO A 138 -24.48 6.58 12.67
C PRO A 138 -24.86 5.86 13.98
N GLY A 139 -25.49 4.67 13.92
CA GLY A 139 -26.14 4.05 15.08
C GLY A 139 -25.37 2.91 15.75
N GLY A 140 -24.31 2.41 15.13
CA GLY A 140 -23.49 1.33 15.64
C GLY A 140 -22.44 1.83 16.62
N GLU A 141 -22.15 1.05 17.66
CA GLU A 141 -21.01 1.31 18.54
C GLU A 141 -19.72 0.81 17.86
N PRO A 142 -18.81 1.70 17.43
CA PRO A 142 -17.60 1.28 16.70
C PRO A 142 -16.59 0.56 17.61
N GLY A 143 -16.78 0.61 18.94
CA GLY A 143 -15.94 -0.07 19.92
C GLY A 143 -14.45 0.25 19.74
N LEU A 144 -13.63 -0.80 19.61
CA LEU A 144 -12.19 -0.68 19.38
C LEU A 144 -11.80 -0.57 17.90
N ALA A 145 -12.75 -0.63 16.95
CA ALA A 145 -12.43 -0.65 15.53
C ALA A 145 -11.60 0.57 15.07
N PRO A 146 -11.88 1.83 15.48
CA PRO A 146 -11.08 2.98 15.07
C PRO A 146 -9.63 2.91 15.57
N LEU A 147 -9.43 2.40 16.79
CA LEU A 147 -8.10 2.20 17.36
C LEU A 147 -7.32 1.15 16.58
N LEU A 148 -7.96 0.00 16.29
CA LEU A 148 -7.32 -1.10 15.58
C LEU A 148 -7.02 -0.74 14.12
N ALA A 149 -7.93 -0.02 13.45
CA ALA A 149 -7.70 0.56 12.13
C ALA A 149 -6.49 1.50 12.14
N GLY A 150 -6.42 2.44 13.10
CA GLY A 150 -5.31 3.38 13.21
C GLY A 150 -3.95 2.72 13.48
N ILE A 151 -3.92 1.68 14.32
CA ILE A 151 -2.70 0.89 14.57
C ILE A 151 -2.27 0.17 13.29
N ALA A 152 -3.21 -0.51 12.62
CA ALA A 152 -2.95 -1.21 11.37
C ALA A 152 -2.44 -0.26 10.27
N ALA A 153 -3.10 0.88 10.09
CA ALA A 153 -2.70 1.94 9.15
C ALA A 153 -1.30 2.47 9.47
N THR A 154 -0.98 2.73 10.73
CA THR A 154 0.35 3.21 11.15
C THR A 154 1.45 2.21 10.80
N LEU A 155 1.23 0.93 11.12
CA LEU A 155 2.18 -0.13 10.80
C LEU A 155 2.29 -0.35 9.28
N LYS A 156 1.19 -0.23 8.53
CA LYS A 156 1.16 -0.27 7.07
C LYS A 156 2.04 0.84 6.49
N TYR A 157 1.82 2.09 6.89
CA TYR A 157 2.61 3.23 6.41
C TYR A 157 4.09 3.12 6.79
N LEU A 158 4.43 2.61 7.97
CA LEU A 158 5.82 2.33 8.33
C LEU A 158 6.48 1.36 7.32
N ASN A 159 5.79 0.29 6.96
CA ASN A 159 6.32 -0.69 6.01
C ASN A 159 6.37 -0.15 4.58
N LEU A 160 5.32 0.51 4.12
CA LEU A 160 5.11 0.90 2.72
C LEU A 160 5.71 2.25 2.35
N SER A 161 5.79 3.19 3.30
CA SER A 161 6.25 4.56 3.07
C SER A 161 7.62 4.86 3.70
N VAL A 162 8.12 4.00 4.60
CA VAL A 162 9.46 4.18 5.21
C VAL A 162 10.39 3.03 4.87
N LEU A 163 10.09 1.80 5.29
CA LEU A 163 11.01 0.68 5.17
C LEU A 163 11.24 0.25 3.71
N ALA A 164 10.16 0.00 2.95
CA ALA A 164 10.27 -0.40 1.55
C ALA A 164 10.90 0.70 0.67
N PRO A 165 10.48 1.98 0.72
CA PRO A 165 11.12 3.06 -0.03
C PRO A 165 12.57 3.30 0.38
N GLY A 166 12.87 3.32 1.69
CA GLY A 166 14.23 3.49 2.20
C GLY A 166 15.18 2.41 1.69
N TYR A 167 14.74 1.14 1.75
CA TYR A 167 15.50 0.03 1.17
C TYR A 167 15.61 0.13 -0.36
N GLY A 168 14.51 0.43 -1.04
CA GLY A 168 14.46 0.54 -2.49
C GLY A 168 15.40 1.61 -3.04
N VAL A 169 15.43 2.80 -2.42
CA VAL A 169 16.31 3.90 -2.78
C VAL A 169 17.77 3.55 -2.49
N ALA A 170 18.08 3.15 -1.25
CA ALA A 170 19.46 2.85 -0.86
C ALA A 170 20.04 1.68 -1.67
N GLY A 171 19.24 0.64 -1.90
CA GLY A 171 19.56 -0.49 -2.76
C GLY A 171 19.78 -0.05 -4.20
N SER A 172 18.90 0.75 -4.79
CA SER A 172 19.05 1.22 -6.18
C SER A 172 20.33 2.04 -6.37
N ILE A 173 20.65 2.95 -5.45
CA ILE A 173 21.90 3.73 -5.47
C ILE A 173 23.11 2.78 -5.42
N ARG A 174 23.09 1.79 -4.53
CA ARG A 174 24.16 0.80 -4.44
C ARG A 174 24.26 -0.05 -5.71
N GLY A 175 23.13 -0.43 -6.29
CA GLY A 175 23.02 -1.24 -7.50
C GLY A 175 23.62 -0.56 -8.72
N LEU A 176 23.42 0.75 -8.89
CA LEU A 176 24.01 1.55 -9.98
C LEU A 176 25.55 1.53 -9.99
N GLY A 177 26.16 1.37 -8.82
CA GLY A 177 27.60 1.20 -8.68
C GLY A 177 28.12 -0.20 -9.04
N HIS A 178 27.23 -1.19 -9.19
CA HIS A 178 27.61 -2.60 -9.35
C HIS A 178 27.14 -3.22 -10.67
N ASP A 179 25.90 -2.96 -11.11
CA ASP A 179 25.30 -3.54 -12.31
C ASP A 179 24.59 -2.45 -13.12
N ARG A 180 25.06 -2.20 -14.33
CA ARG A 180 24.57 -1.15 -15.25
C ARG A 180 23.91 -1.71 -16.51
N ARG A 181 23.61 -3.02 -16.53
CA ARG A 181 22.88 -3.61 -17.66
C ARG A 181 21.50 -3.00 -17.75
N PHE A 182 20.99 -2.82 -18.97
CA PHE A 182 19.70 -2.17 -19.21
C PHE A 182 18.55 -2.71 -18.36
N GLY A 183 18.42 -4.04 -18.25
CA GLY A 183 17.38 -4.65 -17.42
C GLY A 183 17.51 -4.35 -15.92
N ALA A 184 18.73 -4.13 -15.40
CA ALA A 184 18.94 -3.71 -14.02
C ALA A 184 18.55 -2.23 -13.83
N LEU A 185 18.95 -1.36 -14.76
CA LEU A 185 18.58 0.06 -14.75
C LEU A 185 17.06 0.25 -14.76
N LEU A 186 16.35 -0.54 -15.56
CA LEU A 186 14.88 -0.52 -15.58
C LEU A 186 14.28 -0.85 -14.21
N ILE A 187 14.79 -1.89 -13.52
CA ILE A 187 14.32 -2.26 -12.18
C ILE A 187 14.59 -1.14 -11.18
N TYR A 188 15.78 -0.53 -11.22
CA TYR A 188 16.09 0.59 -10.33
C TYR A 188 15.16 1.77 -10.57
N ALA A 189 14.89 2.12 -11.84
CA ALA A 189 13.96 3.19 -12.17
C ALA A 189 12.55 2.88 -11.66
N LEU A 190 12.04 1.67 -11.88
CA LEU A 190 10.71 1.25 -11.40
C LEU A 190 10.62 1.29 -9.87
N VAL A 191 11.65 0.80 -9.16
CA VAL A 191 11.69 0.86 -7.69
C VAL A 191 11.70 2.32 -7.21
N LEU A 192 12.52 3.19 -7.82
CA LEU A 192 12.61 4.59 -7.42
C LEU A 192 11.30 5.35 -7.67
N VAL A 193 10.66 5.15 -8.82
CA VAL A 193 9.36 5.77 -9.13
C VAL A 193 8.30 5.35 -8.10
N ASN A 194 8.23 4.06 -7.77
CA ASN A 194 7.30 3.57 -6.76
C ASN A 194 7.64 4.11 -5.36
N ALA A 195 8.92 4.10 -4.96
CA ALA A 195 9.36 4.66 -3.68
C ALA A 195 8.93 6.13 -3.52
N LEU A 196 9.08 6.94 -4.57
CA LEU A 196 8.63 8.34 -4.57
C LEU A 196 7.11 8.44 -4.43
N ALA A 197 6.35 7.61 -5.17
CA ALA A 197 4.88 7.62 -5.10
C ALA A 197 4.36 7.30 -3.69
N PHE A 198 4.91 6.26 -3.04
CA PHE A 198 4.46 5.83 -1.71
C PHE A 198 4.95 6.72 -0.57
N VAL A 199 6.00 7.52 -0.76
CA VAL A 199 6.42 8.56 0.18
C VAL A 199 5.59 9.83 0.00
N ALA A 200 5.31 10.22 -1.25
CA ALA A 200 4.59 11.45 -1.55
C ALA A 200 3.12 11.41 -1.09
N LYS A 201 2.45 10.27 -1.26
CA LYS A 201 1.02 10.13 -0.95
C LYS A 201 0.67 10.48 0.51
N PRO A 202 1.30 9.89 1.55
CA PRO A 202 1.02 10.27 2.94
C PRO A 202 1.32 11.73 3.25
N LEU A 203 2.40 12.29 2.67
CA LEU A 203 2.77 13.70 2.88
C LEU A 203 1.74 14.68 2.32
N GLN A 204 0.94 14.26 1.34
CA GLN A 204 -0.13 15.06 0.76
C GLN A 204 -1.47 14.85 1.48
N GLN A 205 -1.73 13.63 1.97
CA GLN A 205 -3.05 13.23 2.47
C GLN A 205 -3.22 13.36 3.99
N ILE A 206 -2.13 13.27 4.77
CA ILE A 206 -2.19 13.33 6.24
C ILE A 206 -2.32 14.76 6.79
N PRO A 207 -1.60 15.78 6.29
CA PRO A 207 -1.68 17.13 6.88
C PRO A 207 -3.09 17.74 6.94
N PRO A 208 -3.99 17.55 5.94
CA PRO A 208 -5.35 18.05 6.01
C PRO A 208 -6.22 17.45 7.13
N CYS A 209 -5.77 16.40 7.80
CA CYS A 209 -6.52 15.71 8.86
C CYS A 209 -6.36 16.31 10.26
N PHE A 210 -5.50 17.32 10.41
CA PHE A 210 -5.19 18.04 11.66
C PHE A 210 -5.48 19.53 11.51
#